data_AF-F3B7R7-F1
#
_entry.id   AF-F3B7R7-F1
#
_cell.length_a   1.000
_cell.length_b   1.000
_cell.length_c   1.000
_cell.angle_alpha   90.00
_cell.angle_beta   90.00
_cell.angle_gamma   90.00
#
_symmetry.space_group_name_H-M   'P 1'
#
loop_
_entity.id
_entity.type
_entity.pdbx_description
1 polymer ?
#
loop_
_entity_poly.entity_id
_entity_poly.type
_entity_poly.pdbx_seq_one_letter_code
_entity_poly.pdbx_strand_id
1 'polypeptide(L)'
;QMTDDRKYIYVKGEKIYVSDEIYKAYKKQVNHEAYLNKSDKKHKVYGYEDYKIDLNSVVDEDVDIEKIIETKMRIKDLYQALRKLNDEELKVIDSLYFKKMTIRDLAKEQQVSSKKIFSFRNKILKKLREMLK
;
A
#
# COMPACT_ATOMS: atom_id res chain seq x y z
N GLN A 1 -28.71 -11.76 -65.57
CA GLN A 1 -27.55 -11.54 -64.69
C GLN A 1 -28.10 -11.39 -63.28
N MET A 2 -27.87 -12.36 -62.40
CA MET A 2 -28.34 -12.27 -61.00
C MET A 2 -27.29 -11.51 -60.19
N THR A 3 -27.65 -10.32 -59.71
CA THR A 3 -26.84 -9.53 -58.79
C THR A 3 -26.68 -10.31 -57.48
N ASP A 4 -25.43 -10.67 -57.18
CA ASP A 4 -25.07 -11.38 -55.96
C ASP A 4 -25.20 -10.42 -54.75
N ASP A 5 -26.41 -10.35 -54.19
CA ASP A 5 -26.79 -9.45 -53.10
C ASP A 5 -26.30 -9.95 -51.72
N ARG A 6 -25.25 -10.77 -51.70
CA ARG A 6 -24.70 -11.39 -50.49
C ARG A 6 -23.87 -10.38 -49.69
N LYS A 7 -24.44 -9.91 -48.58
CA LYS A 7 -23.77 -9.01 -47.61
C LYS A 7 -22.78 -9.77 -46.74
N TYR A 8 -21.75 -9.08 -46.25
CA TYR A 8 -20.70 -9.69 -45.44
C TYR A 8 -20.22 -8.76 -44.33
N ILE A 9 -19.64 -9.36 -43.28
CA ILE A 9 -18.95 -8.68 -42.18
C ILE A 9 -17.56 -9.28 -41.99
N TYR A 10 -16.70 -8.59 -41.25
CA TYR A 10 -15.39 -9.10 -40.85
C TYR A 10 -15.40 -9.51 -39.39
N VAL A 11 -14.99 -10.75 -39.10
CA VAL A 11 -14.82 -11.25 -37.73
C VAL A 11 -13.40 -11.76 -37.60
N LYS A 12 -12.61 -11.15 -36.69
CA LYS A 12 -11.19 -11.46 -36.49
C LYS A 12 -10.34 -11.41 -37.78
N GLY A 13 -10.72 -10.56 -38.74
CA GLY A 13 -10.03 -10.41 -40.02
C GLY A 13 -10.56 -11.29 -41.16
N GLU A 14 -11.48 -12.23 -40.89
CA GLU A 14 -12.07 -13.11 -41.90
C GLU A 14 -13.40 -12.57 -42.43
N LYS A 15 -13.61 -12.71 -43.75
CA LYS A 15 -14.84 -12.27 -44.44
C LYS A 15 -15.92 -13.33 -44.32
N ILE A 16 -17.03 -13.00 -43.64
CA ILE A 16 -18.16 -13.90 -43.41
C ILE A 16 -19.41 -13.31 -44.08
N TYR A 17 -20.05 -14.07 -44.97
CA TYR A 17 -21.32 -13.68 -45.57
C TYR A 17 -22.46 -13.91 -44.58
N VAL A 18 -23.35 -12.92 -44.46
CA VAL A 18 -24.41 -12.89 -43.45
C VAL A 18 -25.72 -12.43 -44.06
N SER A 19 -26.82 -12.71 -43.34
CA SER A 19 -28.13 -12.19 -43.72
C SER A 19 -28.19 -10.66 -43.60
N ASP A 20 -29.17 -10.09 -44.29
CA ASP A 20 -29.47 -8.66 -44.27
C ASP A 20 -29.70 -8.09 -42.86
N GLU A 21 -30.36 -8.88 -42.01
CA GLU A 21 -30.66 -8.49 -40.62
C GLU A 21 -29.38 -8.39 -39.79
N ILE A 22 -28.50 -9.38 -39.88
CA ILE A 22 -27.21 -9.40 -39.19
C ILE A 22 -26.32 -8.26 -39.67
N TYR A 23 -26.28 -8.02 -40.99
CA TYR A 23 -25.51 -6.92 -41.55
C TYR A 23 -25.99 -5.55 -41.04
N LYS A 24 -27.31 -5.32 -41.01
CA LYS A 24 -27.90 -4.07 -40.50
C LYS A 24 -27.61 -3.88 -39.01
N ALA A 25 -27.74 -4.93 -38.20
CA ALA A 25 -27.45 -4.89 -36.77
C ALA A 25 -25.95 -4.56 -36.51
N TYR A 26 -25.05 -5.27 -37.18
CA TYR A 26 -23.61 -5.01 -37.12
C TYR A 26 -23.29 -3.57 -37.50
N LYS A 27 -23.82 -3.09 -38.63
CA LYS A 27 -23.52 -1.73 -39.10
C LYS A 27 -24.05 -0.65 -38.15
N LYS A 28 -25.21 -0.88 -37.51
CA LYS A 28 -25.75 0.03 -36.48
C LYS A 28 -24.81 0.13 -35.28
N GLN A 29 -24.28 -0.99 -34.80
CA GLN A 29 -23.32 -1.00 -33.68
C GLN A 29 -22.02 -0.29 -34.03
N VAL A 30 -21.40 -0.64 -35.18
CA VAL A 30 -20.15 -0.01 -35.63
C VAL A 30 -20.29 1.50 -35.80
N ASN A 31 -21.42 1.95 -36.38
CA ASN A 31 -21.68 3.39 -36.54
C ASN A 31 -21.87 4.09 -35.18
N HIS A 32 -22.51 3.42 -34.21
CA HIS A 32 -22.69 3.96 -32.87
C HIS A 32 -21.36 4.11 -32.13
N GLU A 33 -20.50 3.08 -32.14
CA GLU A 33 -19.16 3.14 -31.56
C GLU A 33 -18.30 4.23 -32.24
N ALA A 34 -18.36 4.35 -33.56
CA ALA A 34 -17.65 5.41 -34.28
C ALA A 34 -18.17 6.82 -33.93
N TYR A 35 -19.48 6.96 -33.67
CA TYR A 35 -20.06 8.23 -33.21
C TYR A 35 -19.61 8.59 -31.81
N LEU A 36 -19.63 7.64 -30.87
CA LEU A 36 -19.11 7.83 -29.50
C LEU A 36 -17.64 8.24 -29.53
N ASN A 37 -16.80 7.49 -30.26
CA ASN A 37 -15.38 7.83 -30.42
C ASN A 37 -15.13 9.23 -31.01
N LYS A 38 -15.97 9.68 -31.96
CA LYS A 38 -15.90 11.06 -32.48
C LYS A 38 -16.34 12.09 -31.45
N SER A 39 -17.38 11.78 -30.67
CA SER A 39 -17.84 12.61 -29.56
C SER A 39 -16.75 12.75 -28.50
N ASP A 40 -16.12 11.66 -28.08
CA ASP A 40 -15.09 11.66 -27.03
C ASP A 40 -13.87 12.47 -27.48
N LYS A 41 -13.43 12.29 -28.73
CA LYS A 41 -12.37 13.10 -29.34
C LYS A 41 -12.74 14.59 -29.44
N LYS A 42 -13.98 14.92 -29.80
CA LYS A 42 -14.46 16.30 -29.90
C LYS A 42 -14.51 16.99 -28.54
N HIS A 43 -14.91 16.27 -27.50
CA HIS A 43 -15.05 16.78 -26.15
C HIS A 43 -13.76 16.64 -25.31
N LYS A 44 -12.67 16.13 -25.90
CA LYS A 44 -11.37 15.91 -25.22
C LYS A 44 -11.53 15.11 -23.92
N VAL A 45 -12.45 14.14 -23.91
CA VAL A 45 -12.62 13.23 -22.79
C VAL A 45 -11.51 12.19 -22.92
N TYR A 46 -10.44 12.41 -22.18
CA TYR A 46 -9.33 11.48 -22.08
C TYR A 46 -9.65 10.45 -21.00
N GLY A 47 -9.52 9.16 -21.33
CA GLY A 47 -9.57 8.10 -20.33
C GLY A 47 -8.35 8.16 -19.43
N TYR A 48 -8.39 7.53 -18.25
CA TYR A 48 -7.22 7.43 -17.37
C TYR A 48 -6.00 6.81 -18.08
N GLU A 49 -6.24 5.92 -19.06
CA GLU A 49 -5.20 5.33 -19.92
C GLU A 49 -4.51 6.30 -20.89
N ASP A 50 -5.13 7.44 -21.23
CA ASP A 50 -4.54 8.44 -22.12
C ASP A 50 -3.54 9.36 -21.40
N TYR A 51 -3.63 9.42 -20.06
CA TYR A 51 -2.65 10.11 -19.24
C TYR A 51 -1.46 9.20 -19.01
N LYS A 52 -0.31 9.52 -19.61
CA LYS A 52 0.99 9.00 -19.17
C LYS A 52 1.33 9.67 -17.82
N ILE A 53 0.64 9.25 -16.77
CA ILE A 53 0.92 9.72 -15.41
C ILE A 53 2.28 9.15 -15.03
N ASP A 54 3.30 10.00 -14.99
CA ASP A 54 4.54 9.66 -14.33
C ASP A 54 4.22 9.46 -12.85
N LEU A 55 4.38 8.24 -12.33
CA LEU A 55 4.11 7.94 -10.92
C LEU A 55 4.94 8.82 -9.98
N ASN A 56 6.09 9.34 -10.44
CA ASN A 56 6.89 10.31 -9.69
C ASN A 56 6.19 11.66 -9.52
N SER A 57 5.25 12.03 -10.39
CA SER A 57 4.45 13.26 -10.29
C SER A 57 3.30 13.18 -9.27
N VAL A 58 3.07 11.98 -8.72
CA VAL A 58 2.05 11.70 -7.67
C VAL A 58 2.73 11.47 -6.31
N VAL A 59 4.07 11.53 -6.25
CA VAL A 59 4.80 11.39 -5.00
C VAL A 59 4.49 12.60 -4.13
N ASP A 60 3.98 12.34 -2.93
CA ASP A 60 3.76 13.35 -1.91
C ASP A 60 5.14 13.82 -1.40
N GLU A 61 5.58 15.00 -1.85
CA GLU A 61 6.87 15.59 -1.47
C GLU A 61 6.97 15.85 0.05
N ASP A 62 5.83 15.89 0.78
CA ASP A 62 5.82 16.02 2.23
C ASP A 62 6.19 14.72 2.95
N VAL A 63 6.21 13.58 2.25
CA VAL A 63 6.47 12.25 2.83
C VAL A 63 7.91 11.81 2.56
N ASP A 64 8.75 11.97 3.58
CA ASP A 64 10.13 11.45 3.59
C ASP A 64 10.16 9.92 3.74
N ILE A 65 10.20 9.23 2.60
CA ILE A 65 10.25 7.77 2.51
C ILE A 65 11.51 7.21 3.21
N GLU A 66 12.65 7.89 3.08
CA GLU A 66 13.92 7.44 3.67
C GLU A 66 13.82 7.43 5.20
N LYS A 67 13.29 8.49 5.79
CA LYS A 67 13.04 8.58 7.23
C LYS A 67 12.05 7.54 7.73
N ILE A 68 11.03 7.19 6.94
CA ILE A 68 10.08 6.12 7.28
C ILE A 68 10.80 4.77 7.30
N ILE A 69 11.63 4.49 6.30
CA ILE A 69 12.41 3.25 6.22
C ILE A 69 13.40 3.17 7.38
N GLU A 70 14.15 4.25 7.64
CA GLU A 70 15.08 4.34 8.77
C GLU A 70 14.37 4.07 10.11
N THR A 71 13.20 4.68 10.31
CA THR A 71 12.40 4.48 11.53
C THR A 71 11.95 3.03 11.67
N LYS A 72 11.48 2.41 10.58
CA LYS A 72 11.10 0.98 10.59
C LYS A 72 12.28 0.07 10.93
N MET A 73 13.47 0.37 10.42
CA MET A 73 14.70 -0.37 10.74
C MET A 73 15.07 -0.21 12.22
N ARG A 74 15.09 1.02 12.74
CA ARG A 74 15.36 1.28 14.17
C ARG A 74 14.37 0.58 15.10
N ILE A 75 13.08 0.55 14.73
CA ILE A 75 12.05 -0.19 15.49
C ILE A 75 12.35 -1.70 15.48
N LYS A 76 12.71 -2.26 14.32
CA LYS A 76 13.05 -3.68 14.18
C LYS A 76 14.26 -4.04 15.05
N ASP A 77 15.30 -3.22 15.05
CA ASP A 77 16.51 -3.45 15.85
C ASP A 77 16.21 -3.36 17.36
N LEU A 78 15.37 -2.39 17.77
CA LEU A 78 14.89 -2.29 19.15
C LEU A 78 14.17 -3.58 19.58
N TYR A 79 13.27 -4.12 18.76
CA TYR A 79 12.57 -5.38 19.09
C TYR A 79 13.53 -6.56 19.19
N GLN A 80 14.57 -6.62 18.36
CA GLN A 80 15.60 -7.65 18.48
C GLN A 80 16.41 -7.51 19.77
N ALA A 81 16.75 -6.28 20.18
CA ALA A 81 17.43 -6.02 21.44
C ALA A 81 16.56 -6.38 22.65
N LEU A 82 15.26 -6.03 22.63
CA LEU A 82 14.31 -6.38 23.69
C LEU A 82 14.18 -7.90 23.86
N ARG A 83 14.22 -8.68 22.78
CA ARG A 83 14.20 -10.16 22.83
C ARG A 83 15.43 -10.78 23.48
N LYS A 84 16.53 -10.02 23.62
CA LYS A 84 17.76 -10.47 24.31
C LYS A 84 17.75 -10.13 25.81
N LEU A 85 16.74 -9.42 26.29
CA LEU A 85 16.55 -9.23 27.72
C LEU A 85 16.01 -10.51 28.36
N ASN A 86 16.36 -10.74 29.62
CA ASN A 86 15.73 -11.81 30.39
C ASN A 86 14.31 -11.39 30.84
N ASP A 87 13.54 -12.34 31.39
CA ASP A 87 12.14 -12.11 31.76
C ASP A 87 11.97 -11.00 32.81
N GLU A 88 12.88 -10.89 33.79
CA GLU A 88 12.82 -9.84 34.81
C GLU A 88 13.10 -8.45 34.20
N GLU A 89 14.13 -8.36 33.35
CA GLU A 89 14.50 -7.15 32.65
C GLU A 89 13.36 -6.69 31.72
N LEU A 90 12.79 -7.62 30.96
CA LEU A 90 11.67 -7.36 30.06
C LEU A 90 10.43 -6.91 30.82
N LYS A 91 10.09 -7.57 31.94
CA LYS A 91 8.95 -7.20 32.79
C LYS A 91 9.07 -5.78 33.32
N VAL A 92 10.28 -5.34 33.72
CA VAL A 92 10.50 -3.98 34.20
C VAL A 92 10.34 -2.95 33.08
N ILE A 93 10.82 -3.25 31.87
CA ILE A 93 10.61 -2.36 30.70
C ILE A 93 9.13 -2.29 30.32
N ASP A 94 8.44 -3.44 30.27
CA ASP A 94 7.01 -3.53 29.98
C ASP A 94 6.17 -2.70 30.97
N SER A 95 6.38 -2.92 32.28
CA SER A 95 5.69 -2.18 33.33
C SER A 95 5.90 -0.67 33.23
N LEU A 96 7.15 -0.21 33.07
CA LEU A 96 7.47 1.22 33.12
C LEU A 96 7.09 1.98 31.84
N TYR A 97 7.27 1.37 30.66
CA TYR A 97 7.16 2.09 29.38
C TYR A 97 5.88 1.76 28.60
N PHE A 98 5.38 0.53 28.70
CA PHE A 98 4.20 0.10 27.95
C PHE A 98 2.93 0.18 28.80
N LYS A 99 3.00 -0.27 30.05
CA LYS A 99 1.89 -0.18 31.03
C LYS A 99 1.84 1.15 31.78
N LYS A 100 2.80 2.06 31.53
CA LYS A 100 2.87 3.41 32.11
C LYS A 100 2.87 3.42 33.65
N MET A 101 3.39 2.38 34.29
CA MET A 101 3.55 2.37 35.75
C MET A 101 4.66 3.32 36.17
N THR A 102 4.51 3.97 37.32
CA THR A 102 5.63 4.72 37.89
C THR A 102 6.62 3.76 38.56
N ILE A 103 7.85 4.23 38.78
CA ILE A 103 8.86 3.48 39.57
C ILE A 103 8.32 3.14 40.96
N ARG A 104 7.52 4.04 41.55
CA ARG A 104 6.94 3.83 42.89
C ARG A 104 5.88 2.74 42.87
N ASP A 105 5.05 2.68 41.83
CA ASP A 105 4.00 1.66 41.70
C ASP A 105 4.62 0.27 41.52
N LEU A 106 5.61 0.17 40.62
CA LEU A 106 6.33 -1.09 40.39
C LEU A 106 7.11 -1.54 41.62
N ALA A 107 7.70 -0.60 42.36
CA ALA A 107 8.39 -0.90 43.61
C ALA A 107 7.45 -1.44 44.69
N LYS A 108 6.24 -0.87 44.82
CA LYS A 108 5.20 -1.36 45.72
C LYS A 108 4.74 -2.77 45.32
N GLU A 109 4.47 -3.00 44.03
CA GLU A 109 4.05 -4.32 43.52
C GLU A 109 5.09 -5.40 43.81
N GLN A 110 6.37 -5.09 43.59
CA GLN A 110 7.47 -6.03 43.81
C GLN A 110 7.98 -6.06 45.26
N GLN A 111 7.39 -5.26 46.17
CA GLN A 111 7.82 -5.13 47.57
C GLN A 111 9.31 -4.80 47.73
N VAL A 112 9.83 -3.91 46.88
CA VAL A 112 11.23 -3.45 46.91
C VAL A 112 11.31 -1.93 47.02
N SER A 113 12.51 -1.40 47.28
CA SER A 113 12.72 0.05 47.28
C SER A 113 12.67 0.62 45.85
N SER A 114 12.11 1.83 45.70
CA SER A 114 12.12 2.57 44.44
C SER A 114 13.54 2.76 43.88
N LYS A 115 14.55 2.88 44.76
CA LYS A 115 15.97 2.97 44.38
C LYS A 115 16.45 1.69 43.68
N LYS A 116 16.01 0.52 44.12
CA LYS A 116 16.34 -0.77 43.48
C LYS A 116 15.78 -0.82 42.05
N ILE A 117 14.50 -0.48 41.87
CA ILE A 117 13.87 -0.41 40.54
C ILE A 117 14.58 0.60 39.64
N PHE A 118 14.86 1.81 40.14
CA PHE A 118 15.58 2.85 39.38
C PHE A 118 16.96 2.38 38.90
N SER A 119 17.75 1.79 39.80
CA SER A 119 19.08 1.27 39.46
C SER A 119 18.98 0.12 38.44
N PHE A 120 18.03 -0.78 38.61
CA PHE A 120 17.83 -1.91 37.71
C PHE A 120 17.39 -1.47 36.32
N ARG A 121 16.39 -0.57 36.22
CA ARG A 121 16.00 0.07 34.97
C ARG A 121 17.20 0.69 34.24
N ASN A 122 18.05 1.44 34.95
CA ASN A 122 19.21 2.07 34.32
C ASN A 122 20.22 1.06 33.77
N LYS A 123 20.41 -0.09 34.44
CA LYS A 123 21.24 -1.18 33.93
C LYS A 123 20.66 -1.76 32.64
N ILE A 124 19.34 -1.99 32.61
CA ILE A 124 18.64 -2.50 31.42
C ILE A 124 18.77 -1.52 30.25
N LEU A 125 18.53 -0.22 30.48
CA LEU A 125 18.68 0.80 29.45
C LEU A 125 20.12 0.91 28.93
N LYS A 126 21.12 0.76 29.81
CA LYS A 126 22.53 0.72 29.40
C LYS A 126 22.81 -0.48 28.49
N LYS A 127 22.31 -1.66 28.86
CA LYS A 127 22.42 -2.90 28.06
C LYS A 127 21.75 -2.74 26.69
N LEU A 128 20.52 -2.21 26.65
CA LEU A 128 19.82 -1.93 25.38
C LEU A 128 20.60 -0.93 24.52
N ARG A 129 21.16 0.13 25.13
CA ARG A 129 22.00 1.10 24.41
C ARG A 129 23.24 0.46 23.82
N GLU A 130 23.88 -0.48 24.52
CA GLU A 130 25.04 -1.21 24.01
C GLU A 130 24.69 -2.16 22.86
N MET A 131 23.47 -2.72 22.84
CA MET A 131 22.98 -3.58 21.75
C MET A 131 22.56 -2.80 20.50
N LEU A 132 22.20 -1.53 20.65
CA LEU A 132 21.69 -0.65 19.59
C LEU A 132 22.72 0.38 19.10
N LYS A 133 23.95 0.30 19.61
CA LYS A 133 25.10 1.01 19.05
C LYS A 133 25.53 0.33 17.75
#